data_AF-X0BLF1-F1
#
_entry.id   AF-X0BLF1-F1
#
_cell.length_a   1.000
_cell.length_b   1.000
_cell.length_c   1.000
_cell.angle_alpha   90.00
_cell.angle_beta   90.00
_cell.angle_gamma   90.00
#
_symmetry.space_group_name_H-M   'P 1'
#
loop_
_entity.id
_entity.type
_entity.pdbx_description
1 polymer ?
#
loop_
_entity_poly.entity_id
_entity_poly.type
_entity_poly.pdbx_seq_one_letter_code
_entity_poly.pdbx_strand_id
1 'polypeptide(L)'
;MCYFDQIRWACGYWRWGHFRQQCNKEYRMGETCGLKLVYETRTARDKCKLCQDTGKKQRRYDKMYRDVQRWQREGNRNATIERTCAEMQEVLGQIYRMGEEHDHRLQSLGQ
;
A
#
# COMPACT_ATOMS: atom_id res chain seq x y z
N MET A 1 -5.92 -5.10 -28.69
CA MET A 1 -6.04 -5.10 -27.22
C MET A 1 -5.24 -6.27 -26.65
N CYS A 2 -4.12 -6.00 -25.99
CA CYS A 2 -3.21 -7.00 -25.45
C CYS A 2 -3.74 -7.53 -24.11
N TYR A 3 -3.58 -8.83 -23.86
CA TYR A 3 -4.09 -9.48 -22.66
C TYR A 3 -2.99 -9.61 -21.61
N PHE A 4 -3.32 -9.25 -20.37
CA PHE A 4 -2.44 -9.28 -19.20
C PHE A 4 -3.16 -9.96 -18.04
N ASP A 5 -2.40 -10.59 -17.15
CA ASP A 5 -2.96 -11.00 -15.87
C ASP A 5 -3.33 -9.76 -15.04
N GLN A 6 -4.29 -9.92 -14.15
CA GLN A 6 -4.61 -8.97 -13.10
C GLN A 6 -4.26 -9.62 -11.75
N ILE A 7 -3.42 -8.98 -10.94
CA ILE A 7 -3.16 -9.44 -9.58
C ILE A 7 -4.04 -8.64 -8.64
N ARG A 8 -4.90 -9.30 -7.86
CA ARG A 8 -5.78 -8.66 -6.87
C ARG A 8 -5.47 -9.19 -5.48
N TRP A 9 -5.20 -8.31 -4.52
CA TRP A 9 -4.93 -8.67 -3.13
C TRP A 9 -6.20 -8.69 -2.29
N ALA A 10 -6.12 -9.28 -1.09
CA ALA A 10 -7.24 -9.38 -0.17
C ALA A 10 -7.84 -8.02 0.24
N CYS A 11 -7.04 -6.94 0.24
CA CYS A 11 -7.52 -5.58 0.49
C CYS A 11 -8.25 -4.94 -0.70
N GLY A 12 -8.48 -5.68 -1.79
CA GLY A 12 -9.14 -5.19 -3.00
C GLY A 12 -8.22 -4.47 -3.98
N TYR A 13 -7.04 -4.03 -3.53
CA TYR A 13 -6.02 -3.44 -4.39
C TYR A 13 -5.65 -4.41 -5.51
N TRP A 14 -5.40 -3.91 -6.71
CA TRP A 14 -4.99 -4.73 -7.84
C TRP A 14 -3.99 -3.99 -8.73
N ARG A 15 -3.23 -4.72 -9.54
CA ARG A 15 -2.36 -4.17 -10.60
C ARG A 15 -2.28 -5.10 -11.81
N TRP A 16 -1.79 -4.59 -12.94
CA TRP A 16 -1.43 -5.46 -14.06
C TRP A 16 -0.27 -6.39 -13.69
N GLY A 17 -0.46 -7.66 -14.00
CA GLY A 17 0.52 -8.72 -13.90
C GLY A 17 1.22 -8.95 -15.24
N HIS A 18 1.58 -10.20 -15.49
CA HIS A 18 2.34 -10.58 -16.67
C HIS A 18 1.54 -10.43 -17.95
N PHE A 19 2.23 -10.06 -19.03
CA PHE A 19 1.70 -10.14 -20.38
C PHE A 19 1.42 -11.60 -20.75
N ARG A 20 0.27 -11.85 -21.38
CA ARG A 20 -0.17 -13.20 -21.75
C ARG A 20 -0.27 -13.39 -23.24
N GLN A 21 -0.92 -12.46 -23.92
CA GLN A 21 -1.24 -12.65 -25.33
C GLN A 21 -1.26 -11.33 -26.09
N GLN A 22 -0.59 -11.29 -27.24
CA GLN A 22 -0.71 -10.19 -28.20
C GLN A 22 -2.05 -10.27 -28.91
N CYS A 23 -2.63 -9.12 -29.22
CA CYS A 23 -3.93 -9.10 -29.89
C CYS A 23 -3.80 -9.40 -31.37
N ASN A 24 -4.82 -10.05 -31.95
CA ASN A 24 -4.84 -10.40 -33.37
C ASN A 24 -4.87 -9.20 -34.34
N LYS A 25 -5.08 -7.98 -33.81
CA LYS A 25 -5.08 -6.72 -34.59
C LYS A 25 -3.72 -6.02 -34.63
N GLU A 26 -2.79 -6.39 -33.76
CA GLU A 26 -1.45 -5.79 -33.70
C GLU A 26 -0.48 -6.73 -34.42
N TYR A 27 -0.05 -6.33 -35.61
CA TYR A 27 0.77 -7.16 -36.48
C TYR A 27 2.27 -7.02 -36.18
N ARG A 28 2.67 -5.93 -35.51
CA ARG A 28 4.09 -5.68 -35.23
C ARG A 28 4.54 -6.46 -34.01
N MET A 29 5.54 -7.32 -34.20
CA MET A 29 6.23 -7.95 -33.07
C MET A 29 6.98 -6.89 -32.26
N GLY A 30 6.69 -6.82 -30.96
CA GLY A 30 7.38 -5.93 -30.01
C GLY A 30 6.60 -4.67 -29.61
N GLU A 31 5.54 -4.30 -30.33
CA GLU A 31 4.66 -3.17 -29.96
C GLU A 31 3.37 -3.71 -29.30
N THR A 32 2.98 -3.14 -28.15
CA THR A 32 1.65 -3.39 -27.56
C THR A 32 0.70 -2.31 -28.05
N CYS A 33 -0.54 -2.68 -28.36
CA CYS A 33 -1.56 -1.78 -28.91
C CYS A 33 -2.09 -0.71 -27.91
N GLY A 34 -1.37 -0.43 -26.81
CA GLY A 34 -1.72 0.52 -25.75
C GLY A 34 -2.87 0.08 -24.83
N LEU A 35 -3.84 -0.65 -25.36
CA LEU A 35 -4.99 -1.12 -24.60
C LEU A 35 -4.74 -2.48 -23.93
N LYS A 36 -4.91 -2.51 -22.60
CA LYS A 36 -4.77 -3.71 -21.76
C LYS A 36 -6.13 -4.32 -21.45
N LEU A 37 -6.24 -5.63 -21.62
CA LEU A 37 -7.38 -6.44 -21.20
C LEU A 37 -6.96 -7.45 -20.15
N VAL A 38 -7.90 -7.82 -19.28
CA VAL A 38 -7.70 -8.90 -18.31
C VAL A 38 -7.75 -10.25 -19.04
N TYR A 39 -6.70 -11.05 -18.90
CA TYR A 39 -6.67 -12.47 -19.27
C TYR A 39 -7.24 -13.31 -18.12
N GLU A 40 -6.62 -13.18 -16.94
CA GLU A 40 -6.95 -13.92 -15.73
C GLU A 40 -6.75 -13.02 -14.50
N THR A 41 -7.67 -13.07 -13.54
CA THR A 41 -7.50 -12.40 -12.24
C THR A 41 -6.94 -13.39 -11.22
N ARG A 42 -5.68 -13.19 -10.84
CA ARG A 42 -5.00 -13.94 -9.79
C ARG A 42 -5.22 -13.27 -8.43
N THR A 43 -5.91 -13.97 -7.55
CA THR A 43 -6.16 -13.47 -6.18
C THR A 43 -5.02 -13.85 -5.24
N ALA A 44 -4.35 -12.85 -4.68
CA ALA A 44 -3.38 -13.02 -3.61
C ALA A 44 -4.09 -12.96 -2.24
N ARG A 45 -3.83 -13.96 -1.39
CA ARG A 45 -4.39 -14.04 -0.03
C ARG A 45 -3.82 -12.97 0.91
N ASP A 46 -2.60 -12.51 0.62
CA ASP A 46 -1.91 -11.52 1.44
C ASP A 46 -2.45 -10.10 1.23
N LYS A 47 -2.07 -9.20 2.14
CA LYS A 47 -2.26 -7.76 1.98
C LYS A 47 -1.31 -7.20 0.92
N CYS A 48 -1.72 -6.14 0.22
CA CYS A 48 -0.84 -5.46 -0.72
C CYS A 48 0.36 -4.81 -0.01
N LYS A 49 1.41 -4.47 -0.77
CA LYS A 49 2.63 -3.85 -0.22
C LYS A 49 2.33 -2.59 0.61
N LEU A 50 1.44 -1.72 0.11
CA LEU A 50 1.07 -0.49 0.82
C LEU A 50 0.45 -0.80 2.19
N CYS A 51 -0.53 -1.71 2.26
CA CYS A 51 -1.10 -2.16 3.53
C CYS A 51 -0.07 -2.82 4.46
N GLN A 52 0.87 -3.60 3.92
CA GLN A 52 1.95 -4.20 4.71
C GLN A 52 2.85 -3.11 5.34
N ASP A 53 3.22 -2.09 4.57
CA ASP A 53 4.05 -1.00 5.02
C ASP A 53 3.31 -0.07 5.99
N THR A 54 2.01 0.19 5.77
CA THR A 54 1.14 0.88 6.75
C THR A 54 1.10 0.11 8.07
N GLY A 55 0.97 -1.22 8.01
CA GLY A 55 0.99 -2.07 9.20
C GLY A 55 2.32 -2.02 9.97
N LYS A 56 3.46 -1.87 9.29
CA LYS A 56 4.76 -1.65 9.95
C LYS A 56 4.79 -0.31 10.69
N LYS A 57 4.27 0.76 10.08
CA LYS A 57 4.19 2.07 10.74
C LYS A 57 3.23 2.06 11.92
N GLN A 58 2.09 1.39 11.81
CA GLN A 58 1.14 1.23 12.92
C GLN A 58 1.82 0.56 14.12
N ARG A 59 2.55 -0.54 13.91
CA ARG A 59 3.29 -1.20 14.98
C ARG A 59 4.36 -0.30 15.62
N ARG A 60 5.04 0.55 14.83
CA ARG A 60 5.98 1.55 15.35
C ARG A 60 5.25 2.57 16.24
N TYR A 61 4.11 3.09 15.77
CA TYR A 61 3.27 4.00 16.55
C TYR A 61 2.82 3.37 17.87
N ASP A 62 2.28 2.15 17.84
CA ASP A 62 1.80 1.45 19.02
C ASP A 62 2.92 1.23 20.05
N LYS A 63 4.14 0.93 19.59
CA LYS A 63 5.32 0.84 20.46
C LYS A 63 5.63 2.18 21.12
N MET A 64 5.70 3.27 20.35
CA MET A 64 5.97 4.61 20.88
C MET A 64 4.90 5.05 21.89
N TYR A 65 3.63 4.78 21.59
CA TYR A 65 2.52 5.05 22.50
C TYR A 65 2.68 4.33 23.84
N ARG A 66 3.00 3.03 23.83
CA ARG A 66 3.26 2.25 25.05
C ARG A 66 4.48 2.75 25.82
N ASP A 67 5.55 3.13 25.10
CA ASP A 67 6.76 3.70 25.70
C ASP A 67 6.43 5.02 26.42
N VAL A 68 5.67 5.93 25.79
CA VAL A 68 5.21 7.20 26.38
C VAL A 68 4.35 6.94 27.62
N GLN A 69 3.37 6.04 27.54
CA GLN A 69 2.51 5.72 28.69
C GLN A 69 3.32 5.19 29.88
N ARG A 70 4.33 4.36 29.64
CA ARG A 70 5.22 3.86 30.69
C ARG A 70 6.02 5.01 31.32
N TRP A 71 6.63 5.86 30.50
CA TRP A 71 7.44 6.98 30.98
C TRP A 71 6.65 8.05 31.74
N GLN A 72 5.40 8.29 31.35
CA GLN A 72 4.50 9.18 32.08
C GLN A 72 4.25 8.69 33.52
N ARG A 73 4.22 7.38 33.76
CA ARG A 73 4.09 6.79 35.10
C ARG A 73 5.38 6.86 35.91
N GLU A 74 6.54 6.80 35.25
CA GLU A 74 7.86 6.93 35.89
C GLU A 74 8.16 8.38 36.34
N GLY A 75 7.60 9.38 35.64
CA GLY A 75 7.64 10.80 36.05
C GLY A 75 8.96 11.55 35.82
N ASN A 76 10.00 10.90 35.26
CA ASN A 76 11.35 11.48 35.13
C ASN A 76 11.85 11.69 33.68
N ARG A 77 10.95 11.67 32.68
CA ARG A 77 11.33 11.71 31.25
C ARG A 77 10.58 12.76 30.42
N ASN A 78 10.23 13.89 31.01
CA ASN A 78 9.37 14.91 30.36
C ASN A 78 9.84 15.34 28.96
N ALA A 79 11.12 15.67 28.80
CA ALA A 79 11.68 16.07 27.50
C ALA A 79 11.68 14.93 26.45
N THR A 80 11.87 13.68 26.89
CA THR A 80 11.79 12.51 25.99
C THR A 80 10.34 12.25 25.58
N ILE A 81 9.41 12.36 26.52
CA ILE A 81 7.96 12.21 26.27
C ILE A 81 7.52 13.23 25.23
N GLU A 82 7.86 14.50 25.41
CA GLU A 82 7.49 15.57 24.47
C GLU A 82 8.00 15.29 23.05
N ARG A 83 9.28 14.93 22.91
CA ARG A 83 9.88 14.60 21.61
C ARG A 83 9.22 13.40 20.96
N THR A 84 8.98 12.32 21.71
CA THR A 84 8.34 11.12 21.18
C THR A 84 6.87 11.39 20.82
N CYS A 85 6.16 12.23 21.56
CA CYS A 85 4.81 12.67 21.19
C CYS A 85 4.80 13.41 19.85
N ALA A 86 5.76 14.30 19.59
CA ALA A 86 5.89 14.98 18.30
C ALA A 86 6.15 13.97 17.16
N GLU A 87 7.09 13.04 17.36
CA GLU A 87 7.38 11.97 16.39
C GLU A 87 6.16 11.07 16.14
N MET A 88 5.38 10.76 17.18
CA MET A 88 4.15 10.00 17.05
C MET A 88 3.12 10.70 16.15
N GLN A 89 2.99 12.03 16.23
CA GLN A 89 2.11 12.80 15.35
C GLN A 89 2.56 12.71 13.89
N GLU A 90 3.88 12.78 13.64
CA GLU A 90 4.41 12.62 12.29
C GLU A 90 4.13 11.22 11.72
N VAL A 91 4.34 10.17 12.51
CA VAL A 91 4.07 8.79 12.09
C VAL A 91 2.58 8.58 11.85
N LEU A 92 1.71 9.15 12.69
CA LEU A 92 0.26 9.09 12.49
C LEU A 92 -0.16 9.78 11.19
N GLY A 93 0.38 10.97 10.90
CA GLY A 93 0.14 11.66 9.64
C GLY A 93 0.62 10.87 8.41
N GLN A 94 1.73 10.14 8.53
CA GLN A 94 2.19 9.24 7.46
C GLN A 94 1.23 8.05 7.26
N ILE A 95 0.74 7.45 8.34
CA ILE A 95 -0.24 6.34 8.28
C ILE A 95 -1.51 6.81 7.56
N TYR A 96 -2.01 7.99 7.91
CA TYR A 96 -3.20 8.57 7.29
C TYR A 96 -3.02 8.77 5.77
N ARG A 97 -1.92 9.43 5.36
CA ARG A 97 -1.61 9.63 3.92
C ARG A 97 -1.49 8.32 3.16
N MET A 98 -0.91 7.28 3.78
CA MET A 98 -0.82 5.96 3.16
C MET A 98 -2.18 5.28 3.01
N GLY A 99 -3.13 5.57 3.92
CA GLY A 99 -4.53 5.15 3.79
C GLY A 99 -5.22 5.82 2.61
N GLU A 100 -5.10 7.15 2.51
CA GLU A 100 -5.65 7.90 1.36
C GLU A 100 -5.06 7.46 0.02
N GLU A 101 -3.74 7.23 -0.03
CA GLU A 101 -3.07 6.67 -1.22
C GLU A 101 -3.64 5.31 -1.61
N HIS A 102 -3.95 4.47 -0.62
CA HIS A 102 -4.54 3.16 -0.85
C HIS A 102 -5.96 3.29 -1.43
N ASP A 103 -6.78 4.15 -0.85
CA ASP A 103 -8.18 4.33 -1.28
C ASP A 103 -8.27 4.97 -2.65
N HIS A 104 -7.41 5.95 -2.94
CA HIS A 104 -7.27 6.53 -4.27
C HIS A 104 -6.90 5.46 -5.30
N ARG A 105 -5.95 4.58 -4.97
CA ARG A 105 -5.54 3.46 -5.84
C ARG A 105 -6.66 2.44 -6.07
N LEU A 106 -7.50 2.18 -5.07
CA LEU A 106 -8.67 1.30 -5.24
C LEU A 106 -9.67 1.86 -6.26
N GLN A 107 -9.86 3.19 -6.28
CA GLN A 107 -10.79 3.86 -7.16
C GLN A 107 -10.22 4.10 -8.56
N SER A 108 -8.90 4.19 -8.71
CA SER A 108 -8.27 4.40 -10.01
C SER A 108 -8.37 3.14 -10.89
N LEU A 109 -9.14 3.24 -11.98
CA LEU A 109 -9.37 2.16 -12.95
C LEU A 109 -8.17 1.87 -13.86
N GLY A 110 -7.12 2.69 -13.81
CA GLY A 110 -5.99 2.68 -14.76
C GLY A 110 -4.62 2.49 -14.11
N GLN A 111 -4.50 1.60 -13.13
CA GLN A 111 -3.18 1.21 -12.60
C GLN A 111 -2.30 0.54 -13.66
#